data_AF-A0A0H3H0X6-F1
#
_entry.id   AF-A0A0H3H0X6-F1
#
_cell.length_a   1.000
_cell.length_b   1.000
_cell.length_c   1.000
_cell.angle_alpha   90.00
_cell.angle_beta   90.00
_cell.angle_gamma   90.00
#
_symmetry.space_group_name_H-M   'P 1'
#
loop_
_entity.id
_entity.type
_entity.pdbx_description
1 polymer ?
#
loop_
_entity_poly.entity_id
_entity_poly.type
_entity_poly.pdbx_seq_one_letter_code
_entity_poly.pdbx_strand_id
1 'polypeptide(L)'
;MPDKASIIDAFFTYAQREQQREAEALIKEENLNEEAARRYIRTSLKREYATENGTELNETLPKLSPLNPQYKTKKQTVFQKIGAFIEKFKGVGGRI
;
A
#
# COMPACT_ATOMS: atom_id res chain seq x y z
N MET A 1 -0.96 36.23 -0.72
CA MET A 1 -1.59 35.14 -1.50
C MET A 1 -0.56 34.04 -1.66
N PRO A 2 -0.84 32.77 -1.32
CA PRO A 2 0.08 31.68 -1.61
C PRO A 2 0.29 31.58 -3.13
N ASP A 3 1.53 31.40 -3.56
CA ASP A 3 1.84 31.19 -4.97
C ASP A 3 1.54 29.75 -5.38
N LYS A 4 1.53 29.49 -6.70
CA LYS A 4 1.24 28.16 -7.25
C LYS A 4 2.15 27.06 -6.67
N ALA A 5 3.43 27.36 -6.42
CA ALA A 5 4.37 26.37 -5.90
C ALA A 5 4.04 26.00 -4.45
N SER A 6 3.71 26.98 -3.62
CA SER A 6 3.33 26.76 -2.22
C SER A 6 2.04 25.93 -2.07
N ILE A 7 1.06 26.12 -2.97
CA ILE A 7 -0.17 25.32 -2.97
C ILE A 7 0.13 23.87 -3.37
N ILE A 8 1.01 23.65 -4.36
CA ILE A 8 1.41 22.31 -4.79
C ILE A 8 2.17 21.57 -3.68
N ASP A 9 3.10 22.24 -3.00
CA ASP A 9 3.85 21.67 -1.88
C ASP A 9 2.93 21.29 -0.70
N ALA A 10 1.98 22.17 -0.36
CA ALA A 10 0.98 21.89 0.66
C ALA A 10 0.11 20.68 0.31
N PHE A 11 -0.27 20.54 -0.98
CA PHE A 11 -1.01 19.37 -1.46
C PHE A 11 -0.21 18.07 -1.30
N PHE A 12 1.04 18.02 -1.77
CA PHE A 12 1.86 16.82 -1.63
C PHE A 12 2.16 16.49 -0.17
N THR A 13 2.40 17.50 0.68
CA THR A 13 2.59 17.30 2.12
C THR A 13 1.36 16.69 2.77
N TYR A 14 0.16 17.17 2.42
CA TYR A 14 -1.10 16.59 2.90
C TYR A 14 -1.29 15.17 2.37
N ALA A 15 -1.11 14.96 1.06
CA ALA A 15 -1.27 13.66 0.42
C ALA A 15 -0.31 12.60 1.00
N GLN A 16 0.93 12.96 1.34
CA GLN A 16 1.89 12.05 1.98
C GLN A 16 1.48 11.66 3.41
N ARG A 17 0.88 12.58 4.18
CA ARG A 17 0.33 12.26 5.51
C ARG A 17 -0.85 11.30 5.41
N GLU A 18 -1.74 11.54 4.45
CA GLU A 18 -2.87 10.65 4.19
C GLU A 18 -2.42 9.29 3.68
N GLN A 19 -1.40 9.26 2.82
CA GLN A 19 -0.77 8.02 2.34
C GLN A 19 -0.25 7.16 3.50
N GLN A 20 0.46 7.76 4.47
CA GLN A 20 0.94 7.05 5.65
C GLN A 20 -0.21 6.51 6.50
N ARG A 21 -1.20 7.36 6.79
CA ARG A 21 -2.37 7.02 7.60
C ARG A 21 -3.15 5.86 6.99
N GLU A 22 -3.38 5.89 5.68
CA GLU A 22 -4.13 4.84 4.98
C GLU A 22 -3.32 3.55 4.82
N ALA A 23 -1.99 3.63 4.65
CA ALA A 23 -1.14 2.45 4.65
C ALA A 23 -1.16 1.73 6.01
N GLU A 24 -1.05 2.47 7.11
CA GLU A 24 -1.16 1.92 8.47
C GLU A 24 -2.54 1.32 8.73
N ALA A 25 -3.60 1.98 8.30
CA ALA A 25 -4.97 1.48 8.41
C ALA A 25 -5.15 0.16 7.63
N LEU A 26 -4.66 0.08 6.40
CA LEU A 26 -4.74 -1.13 5.55
C LEU A 26 -3.97 -2.29 6.20
N ILE A 27 -2.73 -2.07 6.64
CA ILE A 27 -1.90 -3.08 7.30
C ILE A 27 -2.62 -3.63 8.54
N LYS A 28 -3.20 -2.76 9.34
CA LYS A 28 -3.92 -3.14 10.56
C LYS A 28 -5.23 -3.86 10.27
N GLU A 29 -6.05 -3.34 9.36
CA GLU A 29 -7.34 -3.92 8.97
C GLU A 29 -7.17 -5.34 8.42
N GLU A 30 -6.17 -5.55 7.57
CA GLU A 30 -5.91 -6.85 6.96
C GLU A 30 -5.03 -7.77 7.82
N ASN A 31 -4.53 -7.30 8.96
CA ASN A 31 -3.58 -7.99 9.83
C ASN A 31 -2.35 -8.50 9.07
N LEU A 32 -1.74 -7.61 8.28
CA LEU A 32 -0.59 -7.95 7.45
C LEU A 32 0.70 -8.03 8.27
N ASN A 33 1.69 -8.75 7.76
CA ASN A 33 3.07 -8.63 8.23
C ASN A 33 3.56 -7.21 7.91
N GLU A 34 3.71 -6.39 8.93
CA GLU A 34 3.96 -4.95 8.81
C GLU A 34 5.20 -4.63 7.97
N GLU A 35 6.35 -5.27 8.25
CA GLU A 35 7.60 -4.97 7.55
C GLU A 35 7.50 -5.35 6.06
N ALA A 36 6.99 -6.55 5.78
CA ALA A 36 6.81 -7.04 4.41
C ALA A 36 5.78 -6.19 3.65
N ALA A 37 4.68 -5.80 4.30
CA ALA A 37 3.64 -4.97 3.71
C ALA A 37 4.16 -3.57 3.37
N ARG A 38 4.88 -2.90 4.29
CA ARG A 38 5.49 -1.58 4.01
C ARG A 38 6.48 -1.67 2.84
N ARG A 39 7.31 -2.72 2.79
CA ARG A 39 8.23 -2.96 1.67
C ARG A 39 7.47 -3.12 0.35
N TYR A 40 6.46 -3.99 0.32
CA TYR A 40 5.68 -4.27 -0.89
C TYR A 40 4.91 -3.04 -1.39
N ILE A 41 4.28 -2.28 -0.49
CA ILE A 41 3.57 -1.03 -0.82
C ILE A 41 4.55 -0.01 -1.38
N ARG A 42 5.72 0.18 -0.75
CA ARG A 42 6.74 1.13 -1.21
C ARG A 42 7.26 0.76 -2.61
N THR A 43 7.54 -0.51 -2.86
CA THR A 43 7.94 -1.01 -4.18
C THR A 43 6.84 -0.79 -5.21
N SER A 44 5.59 -1.08 -4.86
CA SER A 44 4.44 -0.94 -5.75
C SER A 44 4.15 0.53 -6.08
N LEU A 45 4.27 1.44 -5.13
CA LEU A 45 4.13 2.89 -5.38
C LEU A 45 5.23 3.40 -6.32
N LYS A 46 6.48 2.94 -6.13
CA LYS A 46 7.60 3.30 -7.02
C LYS A 46 7.40 2.78 -8.44
N ARG A 47 6.77 1.61 -8.60
CA ARG A 47 6.41 1.02 -9.90
C ARG A 47 5.12 1.58 -10.47
N GLU A 48 4.31 2.27 -9.65
CA GLU A 48 2.96 2.75 -9.93
C GLU A 48 1.91 1.65 -10.19
N TYR A 49 2.24 0.38 -9.87
CA TYR A 49 1.31 -0.75 -9.92
C TYR A 49 1.67 -1.81 -8.86
N ALA A 50 0.66 -2.54 -8.41
CA ALA A 50 0.81 -3.73 -7.56
C ALA A 50 0.93 -5.00 -8.45
N THR A 51 1.70 -5.99 -8.01
CA THR A 51 1.90 -7.24 -8.77
C THR A 51 1.77 -8.48 -7.88
N GLU A 52 1.05 -9.48 -8.35
CA GLU A 52 0.99 -10.79 -7.68
C GLU A 52 2.19 -11.69 -7.99
N ASN A 53 3.02 -11.30 -8.96
CA ASN A 53 4.22 -12.02 -9.34
C ASN A 53 5.28 -11.94 -8.24
N GLY A 54 6.01 -13.04 -8.04
CA GLY A 54 7.00 -13.18 -6.98
C GLY A 54 6.38 -13.59 -5.64
N THR A 55 7.13 -13.39 -4.56
CA THR A 55 6.72 -13.78 -3.20
C THR A 55 6.35 -12.60 -2.31
N GLU A 56 6.66 -11.36 -2.71
CA GLU A 56 6.52 -10.18 -1.85
C GLU A 56 5.08 -10.02 -1.32
N LEU A 57 4.05 -10.15 -2.18
CA LEU A 57 2.66 -10.11 -1.75
C LEU A 57 2.31 -11.24 -0.77
N ASN A 58 2.83 -12.44 -0.99
CA ASN A 58 2.56 -13.57 -0.10
C ASN A 58 3.20 -13.37 1.27
N GLU A 59 4.37 -12.74 1.33
CA GLU A 59 5.08 -12.39 2.57
C GLU A 59 4.33 -11.35 3.40
N THR A 60 3.47 -10.54 2.79
CA THR A 60 2.62 -9.58 3.53
C THR A 60 1.48 -10.27 4.28
N LEU A 61 1.07 -11.47 3.85
CA LEU A 61 -0.11 -12.11 4.41
C LEU A 61 0.15 -12.60 5.84
N PRO A 62 -0.86 -12.56 6.73
CA PRO A 62 -0.75 -13.20 8.04
C PRO A 62 -0.41 -14.69 7.87
N LYS A 63 0.18 -15.27 8.92
CA LYS A 63 0.47 -16.72 8.96
C LYS A 63 -0.85 -17.51 8.84
N LEU A 64 -1.14 -17.93 7.62
CA LEU A 64 -2.19 -18.85 7.24
C LEU A 64 -1.55 -19.98 6.45
N SER A 65 -1.98 -21.21 6.68
CA SER A 65 -1.55 -22.33 5.84
C SER A 65 -1.97 -22.07 4.39
N PRO A 66 -1.07 -22.16 3.39
CA PRO A 66 -1.45 -22.05 1.98
C PRO A 66 -2.49 -23.10 1.53
N LEU A 67 -2.63 -24.19 2.30
CA LEU A 67 -3.64 -25.23 2.09
C LEU A 67 -5.02 -24.83 2.64
N ASN A 68 -5.13 -23.77 3.43
CA ASN A 68 -6.41 -23.25 3.89
C ASN A 68 -7.13 -22.59 2.69
N PRO A 69 -8.36 -23.00 2.34
CA PRO A 69 -9.12 -22.40 1.25
C PRO A 69 -9.27 -20.88 1.36
N GLN A 70 -9.32 -20.36 2.60
CA GLN A 70 -9.43 -18.92 2.87
C GLN A 70 -8.16 -18.15 2.48
N TYR A 71 -7.02 -18.81 2.34
CA TYR A 71 -5.75 -18.19 1.95
C TYR A 71 -5.86 -17.49 0.60
N LYS A 72 -6.48 -18.15 -0.40
CA LYS A 72 -6.65 -17.59 -1.75
C LYS A 72 -7.55 -16.35 -1.72
N THR A 73 -8.67 -16.44 -1.02
CA THR A 73 -9.60 -15.31 -0.85
C THR A 73 -8.90 -14.14 -0.15
N LYS A 74 -8.19 -14.39 0.95
CA LYS A 74 -7.44 -13.36 1.67
C LYS A 74 -6.38 -12.71 0.79
N LYS A 75 -5.61 -13.52 0.05
CA LYS A 75 -4.61 -13.01 -0.92
C LYS A 75 -5.25 -12.08 -1.95
N GLN A 76 -6.38 -12.50 -2.54
CA GLN A 76 -7.08 -11.71 -3.54
C GLN A 76 -7.61 -10.39 -2.97
N THR A 77 -8.23 -10.43 -1.79
CA THR A 77 -8.73 -9.23 -1.09
C THR A 77 -7.61 -8.25 -0.79
N VAL A 78 -6.50 -8.73 -0.23
CA VAL A 78 -5.32 -7.91 0.08
C VAL A 78 -4.74 -7.30 -1.20
N PHE A 79 -4.63 -8.10 -2.27
CA PHE A 79 -4.15 -7.60 -3.55
C PHE A 79 -5.02 -6.48 -4.12
N GLN A 80 -6.35 -6.65 -4.08
CA GLN A 80 -7.30 -5.63 -4.55
C GLN A 80 -7.22 -4.34 -3.73
N LYS A 81 -7.18 -4.45 -2.40
CA LYS A 81 -7.06 -3.29 -1.51
C LYS A 81 -5.75 -2.54 -1.73
N ILE A 82 -4.64 -3.25 -1.84
CA ILE A 82 -3.35 -2.63 -2.14
C ILE A 82 -3.39 -2.01 -3.54
N GLY A 83 -3.92 -2.70 -4.56
CA GLY A 83 -4.07 -2.15 -5.90
C GLY A 83 -4.84 -0.82 -5.93
N ALA A 84 -5.95 -0.75 -5.20
CA ALA A 84 -6.72 0.49 -5.04
C ALA A 84 -5.94 1.58 -4.31
N PHE A 85 -5.18 1.22 -3.28
CA PHE A 85 -4.28 2.15 -2.58
C PHE A 85 -3.18 2.69 -3.50
N ILE A 86 -2.53 1.84 -4.31
CA ILE A 86 -1.50 2.27 -5.26
C ILE A 86 -2.09 3.19 -6.32
N GLU A 87 -3.27 2.88 -6.86
CA GLU A 87 -3.94 3.75 -7.85
C GLU A 87 -4.26 5.13 -7.27
N LYS A 88 -4.64 5.19 -5.99
CA LYS A 88 -4.95 6.43 -5.28
C LYS A 88 -3.71 7.30 -5.01
N PHE A 89 -2.57 6.68 -4.70
CA PHE A 89 -1.38 7.40 -4.21
C PHE A 89 -0.18 7.38 -5.17
N LYS A 90 -0.29 6.76 -6.35
CA LYS A 90 0.77 6.86 -7.38
C LYS A 90 1.07 8.33 -7.70
N GLY A 91 2.35 8.65 -7.82
CA GLY A 91 2.82 10.02 -8.08
C GLY A 91 2.88 10.97 -6.87
N VAL A 92 2.34 10.61 -5.70
CA VAL A 92 2.42 11.45 -4.47
C VAL A 92 3.85 11.49 -3.90
N GLY A 93 4.60 10.40 -4.06
CA GLY A 93 5.94 10.26 -3.51
C GLY A 93 5.97 10.04 -2.00
N GLY A 94 7.04 10.49 -1.35
CA GLY A 94 7.22 10.32 0.10
C GLY A 94 7.71 8.92 0.50
N ARG A 95 7.63 8.64 1.82
CA ARG A 95 8.05 7.38 2.43
C ARG A 95 6.90 6.79 3.23
N ILE A 96 6.84 5.45 3.23
CA ILE A 96 5.99 4.61 4.10
C ILE A 96 6.88 3.62 4.84
#